data_AF-B3GNJ2-F1
#
_entry.id   AF-B3GNJ2-F1
#
_cell.length_a   1.000
_cell.length_b   1.000
_cell.length_c   1.000
_cell.angle_alpha   90.00
_cell.angle_beta   90.00
_cell.angle_gamma   90.00
#
_symmetry.space_group_name_H-M   'P 1'
#
loop_
_entity.id
_entity.type
_entity.pdbx_description
1 polymer ?
#
loop_
_entity_poly.entity_id
_entity_poly.type
_entity_poly.pdbx_seq_one_letter_code
_entity_poly.pdbx_strand_id
1 'polypeptide(L)'
;MSNLDMNLKVLTDYLGELGAKHQTASDLITGANRSVADITSKIESSHGLVCWATISALGGGEARQAAGETLVRVSEEFTEKLGRAATNYNNVDYREGRTIGEAGTACQV
;
A
#
# COMPACT_ATOMS: atom_id res chain seq x y z
N MET A 1 -8.57 6.35 -30.40
CA MET A 1 -8.83 5.61 -29.15
C MET A 1 -10.25 5.93 -28.72
N SER A 2 -11.03 4.92 -28.34
CA SER A 2 -12.42 5.10 -27.92
C SER A 2 -12.50 5.66 -26.49
N ASN A 3 -13.65 6.20 -26.07
CA ASN A 3 -13.88 6.61 -24.68
C ASN A 3 -13.73 5.44 -23.69
N LEU A 4 -13.98 4.20 -24.14
CA LEU A 4 -13.85 3.00 -23.34
C LEU A 4 -12.37 2.68 -23.06
N ASP A 5 -11.51 2.76 -24.08
CA ASP A 5 -10.06 2.52 -23.96
C ASP A 5 -9.42 3.53 -22.99
N MET A 6 -9.85 4.80 -23.06
CA MET A 6 -9.38 5.83 -22.13
C MET A 6 -9.85 5.57 -20.70
N ASN A 7 -11.09 5.10 -20.50
CA ASN A 7 -11.62 4.79 -19.18
C ASN A 7 -10.88 3.60 -18.52
N LEU A 8 -10.61 2.54 -19.29
CA LEU A 8 -9.84 1.38 -18.83
C LEU A 8 -8.40 1.75 -18.46
N LYS A 9 -7.73 2.58 -19.26
CA LYS A 9 -6.40 3.10 -18.92
C LYS A 9 -6.42 3.93 -17.64
N VAL A 10 -7.40 4.82 -17.48
CA VAL A 10 -7.56 5.61 -16.25
C VAL A 10 -7.79 4.68 -15.04
N LEU A 11 -8.54 3.59 -15.23
CA LEU A 11 -8.76 2.61 -14.18
C LEU A 11 -7.46 1.89 -13.78
N THR A 12 -6.64 1.45 -14.74
CA THR A 12 -5.36 0.78 -14.44
C THR A 12 -4.35 1.72 -13.80
N ASP A 13 -4.26 2.97 -14.27
CA ASP A 13 -3.42 4.01 -13.68
C ASP A 13 -3.86 4.30 -12.23
N TYR A 14 -5.17 4.38 -11.99
CA TYR A 14 -5.74 4.58 -10.64
C TYR A 14 -5.42 3.42 -9.69
N LEU A 15 -5.48 2.17 -10.15
CA LEU A 15 -5.08 1.01 -9.35
C LEU A 15 -3.59 1.08 -8.97
N GLY A 16 -2.73 1.51 -9.91
CA GLY A 16 -1.31 1.74 -9.64
C GLY A 16 -1.09 2.84 -8.60
N GLU A 17 -1.80 3.95 -8.71
CA GLU A 17 -1.75 5.05 -7.74
C GLU A 17 -2.18 4.59 -6.34
N LEU A 18 -3.26 3.81 -6.24
CA LEU A 18 -3.73 3.28 -4.97
C LEU A 18 -2.71 2.31 -4.36
N GLY A 19 -2.06 1.48 -5.17
CA GLY A 19 -0.95 0.64 -4.72
C GLY A 19 0.22 1.46 -4.16
N ALA A 20 0.61 2.55 -4.83
CA ALA A 20 1.66 3.44 -4.35
C ALA A 20 1.32 4.13 -3.02
N LYS A 21 0.04 4.48 -2.80
CA LYS A 21 -0.44 5.02 -1.52
C LYS A 21 -0.32 4.00 -0.39
N HIS A 22 -0.63 2.72 -0.65
CA HIS A 22 -0.45 1.66 0.34
C HIS A 22 1.03 1.38 0.63
N GLN A 23 1.91 1.44 -0.38
CA GLN A 23 3.35 1.38 -0.13
C GLN A 23 3.82 2.52 0.79
N THR A 24 3.39 3.75 0.49
CA THR A 24 3.72 4.92 1.31
C THR A 24 3.21 4.76 2.75
N ALA A 25 2.00 4.22 2.92
CA ALA A 25 1.44 3.93 4.25
C ALA A 25 2.28 2.90 5.00
N SER A 26 2.72 1.81 4.34
CA SER A 26 3.62 0.82 4.93
C SER A 26 4.92 1.45 5.43
N ASP A 27 5.54 2.29 4.60
CA ASP A 27 6.81 2.95 4.93
C ASP A 27 6.66 3.90 6.13
N LEU A 28 5.59 4.69 6.16
CA LEU A 28 5.29 5.62 7.25
C LEU A 28 5.01 4.89 8.57
N ILE A 29 4.23 3.81 8.54
CA ILE A 29 3.91 3.02 9.73
C ILE A 29 5.15 2.31 10.25
N THR A 30 5.97 1.75 9.35
CA THR A 30 7.26 1.15 9.70
C THR A 30 8.18 2.18 10.37
N GLY A 31 8.28 3.38 9.81
CA GLY A 31 9.03 4.48 10.41
C GLY A 31 8.49 4.88 11.78
N ALA A 32 7.18 5.01 11.93
CA ALA A 32 6.53 5.34 13.18
C ALA A 32 6.81 4.28 14.26
N ASN A 33 6.65 2.99 13.94
CA ASN A 33 6.95 1.88 14.84
C ASN A 33 8.41 1.91 15.31
N ARG A 34 9.36 2.13 14.39
CA ARG A 34 10.79 2.27 14.74
C ARG A 34 11.05 3.48 15.65
N SER A 35 10.39 4.61 15.40
CA SER A 35 10.60 5.84 16.19
C SER A 35 10.18 5.67 17.66
N VAL A 36 9.13 4.90 17.91
CA VAL A 36 8.59 4.65 19.26
C VAL A 36 9.14 3.37 19.90
N ALA A 37 9.98 2.62 19.18
CA ALA A 37 10.65 1.45 19.73
C ALA A 37 11.48 1.86 20.95
N ASP A 38 11.41 1.02 22.00
CA ASP A 38 12.13 1.16 23.26
C ASP A 38 11.88 2.49 23.98
N ILE A 39 10.75 3.16 23.73
CA ILE A 39 10.44 4.47 24.32
C ILE A 39 10.43 4.41 25.85
N THR A 40 9.96 3.29 26.42
CA THR A 40 9.98 3.05 27.87
C THR A 40 11.40 3.05 28.41
N SER A 41 12.33 2.31 27.79
CA SER A 41 13.75 2.27 28.17
C SER A 41 14.46 3.61 27.95
N LYS A 42 14.08 4.38 26.91
CA LYS A 42 14.60 5.74 26.67
C LYS A 42 14.16 6.72 27.76
N ILE A 43 12.90 6.64 28.19
CA ILE A 43 12.38 7.50 29.28
C ILE A 43 13.03 7.09 30.61
N GLU A 44 13.13 5.79 30.88
CA GLU A 44 13.80 5.27 32.08
C GLU A 44 15.26 5.71 32.15
N SER A 45 16.01 5.61 31.06
CA SER A 45 17.43 6.01 31.05
C SER A 45 17.65 7.53 31.17
N SER A 46 16.70 8.35 30.70
CA SER A 46 16.84 9.82 30.70
C SER A 46 16.24 10.52 31.93
N HIS A 47 15.11 10.03 32.44
CA HIS A 47 14.36 10.67 33.53
C HIS A 47 14.19 9.76 34.75
N GLY A 48 14.43 8.45 34.61
CA GLY A 48 14.38 7.48 35.70
C GLY A 48 13.05 7.47 36.44
N LEU A 49 13.15 7.35 37.77
CA LEU A 49 12.01 7.19 38.67
C LEU A 49 11.04 8.39 38.66
N VAL A 50 11.50 9.59 38.27
CA VAL A 50 10.63 10.78 38.18
C VAL A 50 9.50 10.55 37.17
N CYS A 51 9.77 9.78 36.12
CA CYS A 51 8.79 9.44 35.08
C CYS A 51 8.15 8.05 35.26
N TRP A 52 8.21 7.46 36.45
CA TRP A 52 7.70 6.10 36.69
C TRP A 52 6.24 5.91 36.24
N ALA A 53 5.35 6.86 36.55
CA ALA A 53 3.95 6.77 36.11
C ALA A 53 3.80 6.72 34.58
N THR A 54 4.65 7.45 33.85
CA THR A 54 4.69 7.43 32.38
C THR A 54 5.22 6.09 31.85
N ILE A 55 6.30 5.58 32.45
CA ILE A 55 6.88 4.27 32.13
C ILE A 55 5.84 3.16 32.32
N SER A 56 5.12 3.17 33.45
CA SER A 56 4.06 2.20 33.72
C SER A 56 2.90 2.30 32.74
N ALA A 57 2.49 3.52 32.35
CA ALA A 57 1.45 3.72 31.34
C ALA A 57 1.86 3.22 29.95
N LEU A 58 3.15 3.34 29.60
CA LEU A 58 3.70 2.88 28.32
C LEU A 58 3.96 1.38 28.26
N GLY A 59 3.93 0.67 29.39
CA GLY A 59 4.11 -0.79 29.46
C GLY A 59 3.13 -1.59 28.59
N GLY A 60 1.99 -1.00 28.18
CA GLY A 60 1.04 -1.59 27.23
C GLY A 60 1.40 -1.43 25.74
N GLY A 61 2.62 -0.99 25.41
CA GLY A 61 3.04 -0.66 24.05
C GLY A 61 3.05 -1.83 23.05
N GLU A 62 3.08 -3.08 23.51
CA GLU A 62 3.11 -4.28 22.66
C GLU A 62 1.91 -4.35 21.71
N ALA A 63 0.70 -4.01 22.18
CA ALA A 63 -0.50 -4.01 21.35
C ALA A 63 -0.41 -3.00 20.21
N ARG A 64 0.22 -1.83 20.46
CA ARG A 64 0.44 -0.81 19.43
C ARG A 64 1.44 -1.30 18.37
N GLN A 65 2.53 -1.94 18.80
CA GLN A 65 3.51 -2.52 17.88
C GLN A 65 2.86 -3.56 16.98
N ALA A 66 2.15 -4.53 17.57
CA ALA A 66 1.46 -5.59 16.83
C ALA A 66 0.40 -5.03 15.87
N ALA A 67 -0.33 -3.98 16.27
CA ALA A 67 -1.27 -3.29 15.39
C ALA A 67 -0.54 -2.64 14.21
N GLY A 68 0.58 -1.95 14.44
CA GLY A 68 1.38 -1.35 13.37
C GLY A 68 1.95 -2.40 12.40
N GLU A 69 2.48 -3.51 12.91
CA GLU A 69 2.95 -4.63 12.08
C GLU A 69 1.82 -5.24 11.23
N THR A 70 0.62 -5.36 11.80
CA THR A 70 -0.57 -5.81 11.07
C THR A 70 -0.94 -4.85 9.94
N LEU A 71 -0.91 -3.53 10.20
CA LEU A 71 -1.22 -2.52 9.19
C LEU A 71 -0.18 -2.48 8.06
N VAL A 72 1.10 -2.69 8.38
CA VAL A 72 2.18 -2.84 7.40
C VAL A 72 1.88 -4.02 6.47
N ARG A 73 1.65 -5.21 7.04
CA ARG A 73 1.36 -6.42 6.27
C ARG A 73 0.14 -6.25 5.36
N VAL A 74 -0.95 -5.67 5.87
CA VAL A 74 -2.16 -5.43 5.07
C VAL A 74 -1.90 -4.41 3.96
N SER A 75 -1.10 -3.38 4.22
CA SER A 75 -0.76 -2.38 3.20
C SER A 75 0.10 -2.98 2.10
N GLU A 76 1.09 -3.81 2.43
CA GLU A 76 1.90 -4.54 1.45
C GLU A 76 1.03 -5.48 0.59
N GLU A 77 0.10 -6.20 1.22
CA GLU A 77 -0.84 -7.08 0.52
C GLU A 77 -1.72 -6.28 -0.47
N PHE A 78 -2.16 -5.08 -0.11
CA PHE A 78 -2.88 -4.20 -1.02
C PHE A 78 -2.00 -3.73 -2.18
N THR A 79 -0.76 -3.28 -1.92
CA THR A 79 0.19 -2.88 -2.97
C THR A 79 0.36 -3.98 -4.01
N GLU A 80 0.59 -5.22 -3.57
CA GLU A 80 0.74 -6.37 -4.47
C GLU A 80 -0.52 -6.70 -5.26
N LYS A 81 -1.69 -6.72 -4.60
CA LYS A 81 -2.95 -7.07 -5.25
C LYS A 81 -3.38 -6.02 -6.26
N LEU A 82 -3.21 -4.74 -5.94
CA LEU A 82 -3.53 -3.64 -6.83
C LEU A 82 -2.59 -3.61 -8.03
N GLY A 83 -1.29 -3.82 -7.82
CA GLY A 83 -0.31 -3.95 -8.91
C GLY A 83 -0.61 -5.13 -9.85
N ARG A 84 -0.99 -6.29 -9.29
CA ARG A 84 -1.45 -7.45 -10.06
C ARG A 84 -2.72 -7.16 -10.84
N ALA A 85 -3.70 -6.50 -10.22
CA ALA A 85 -4.93 -6.11 -10.90
C ALA A 85 -4.66 -5.18 -12.09
N ALA A 86 -3.85 -4.12 -11.89
CA ALA A 86 -3.46 -3.21 -12.96
C ALA A 86 -2.76 -3.94 -14.12
N THR A 87 -1.81 -4.84 -13.81
CA THR A 87 -1.11 -5.66 -14.81
C THR A 87 -2.06 -6.56 -15.59
N ASN A 88 -2.98 -7.24 -14.89
CA ASN A 88 -3.96 -8.13 -15.53
C ASN A 88 -4.90 -7.36 -16.46
N TYR A 89 -5.42 -6.21 -16.03
CA TYR A 89 -6.26 -5.38 -16.87
C TYR A 89 -5.52 -4.87 -18.10
N ASN A 90 -4.28 -4.38 -17.94
CA ASN A 90 -3.47 -3.91 -19.06
C ASN A 90 -3.17 -5.03 -20.08
N ASN A 91 -2.90 -6.25 -19.60
CA ASN A 91 -2.68 -7.40 -20.46
C ASN A 91 -3.93 -7.85 -21.22
N VAL A 92 -5.10 -7.85 -20.55
CA VAL A 92 -6.37 -8.15 -21.21
C VAL A 92 -6.69 -7.08 -22.25
N ASP A 93 -6.55 -5.80 -21.90
CA ASP A 93 -6.80 -4.68 -22.81
C ASP A 93 -5.90 -4.75 -24.05
N TYR A 94 -4.60 -5.01 -23.87
CA TYR A 94 -3.67 -5.20 -24.99
C TYR A 94 -4.10 -6.37 -25.90
N ARG A 95 -4.53 -7.49 -25.32
CA ARG A 95 -4.94 -8.69 -26.08
C ARG A 95 -6.24 -8.46 -26.85
N GLU A 96 -7.26 -7.92 -26.20
CA GLU A 96 -8.57 -7.68 -26.82
C GLU A 96 -8.50 -6.55 -27.84
N GLY A 97 -7.77 -5.47 -27.54
CA GLY A 97 -7.54 -4.38 -28.48
C GLY A 97 -6.86 -4.83 -29.76
N ARG A 98 -5.87 -5.72 -29.68
CA ARG A 98 -5.23 -6.32 -30.88
C ARG A 98 -6.22 -7.14 -31.69
N THR A 99 -7.01 -7.99 -31.06
CA THR A 99 -8.03 -8.83 -31.74
C THR A 99 -9.07 -7.97 -32.46
N ILE A 100 -9.54 -6.89 -31.83
CA ILE A 100 -10.48 -5.94 -32.45
C ILE A 100 -9.83 -5.22 -33.62
N GLY A 101 -8.56 -4.78 -33.50
CA GLY A 101 -7.83 -4.16 -34.60
C GLY A 101 -7.66 -5.09 -35.81
N GLU A 102 -7.32 -6.35 -35.57
CA GLU A 102 -7.22 -7.38 -36.61
C GLU A 102 -8.56 -7.63 -37.31
N ALA A 103 -9.66 -7.78 -36.55
CA ALA A 103 -11.00 -7.94 -37.10
C ALA A 103 -11.49 -6.71 -37.88
N GLY A 104 -11.21 -5.50 -37.38
CA GLY A 104 -11.57 -4.25 -38.07
C GLY A 104 -10.84 -4.08 -39.40
N THR A 105 -9.57 -4.49 -39.48
CA THR A 105 -8.78 -4.46 -40.73
C THR A 105 -9.34 -5.45 -41.77
N ALA A 106 -9.82 -6.62 -41.32
CA ALA A 106 -10.45 -7.62 -42.18
C ALA A 106 -11.81 -7.17 -42.76
N CYS A 107 -12.48 -6.19 -42.15
CA CYS A 107 -13.76 -5.63 -42.61
C CYS A 107 -13.61 -4.42 -43.54
N GLN A 108 -12.38 -4.01 -43.89
CA GLN A 108 -12.11 -2.89 -44.81
C GLN A 108 -11.88 -3.33 -46.27
N VAL A 109 -12.12 -4.61 -46.58
CA VAL A 109 -12.10 -5.18 -47.95
C VAL A 109 -13.50 -5.38 -48.51
#